data_AF-A0A8B6XRS1-F1
#
_entry.id   AF-A0A8B6XRS1-F1
#
_cell.length_a   1.000
_cell.length_b   1.000
_cell.length_c   1.000
_cell.angle_alpha   90.00
_cell.angle_beta   90.00
_cell.angle_gamma   90.00
#
_symmetry.space_group_name_H-M   'P 1'
#
loop_
_entity.id
_entity.type
_entity.pdbx_description
1 polymer ?
#
loop_
_entity_poly.entity_id
_entity_poly.type
_entity_poly.pdbx_seq_one_letter_code
_entity_poly.pdbx_strand_id
1 'polypeptide(L)' 'MGRGAFVVLEGCDKSGKSTQCRLLVDYLNSLGKKTELWRFPERSTAIGQIINGYITKKNELHDKAVHLMFSANRWELV' A
#
# COMPACT_ATOMS: atom_id res chain seq x y z
N MET A 1 26.37 10.27 -0.13
CA MET A 1 25.08 9.80 0.44
C MET A 1 24.49 8.78 -0.53
N GLY A 2 24.25 7.54 -0.08
CA GLY A 2 23.61 6.51 -0.92
C GLY A 2 22.09 6.64 -0.86
N ARG A 3 21.41 6.32 -1.96
CA ARG A 3 19.93 6.20 -1.98
C ARG A 3 19.46 5.05 -1.08
N GLY A 4 18.26 5.18 -0.52
CA GLY A 4 17.60 4.09 0.20
C GLY A 4 17.20 2.93 -0.73
N ALA A 5 16.90 1.77 -0.14
CA ALA A 5 16.29 0.66 -0.87
C ALA A 5 14.76 0.77 -0.82
N PHE A 6 14.10 0.45 -1.93
CA PHE A 6 12.65 0.30 -1.98
C PHE A 6 12.31 -1.19 -2.05
N VAL A 7 11.63 -1.70 -1.02
CA VAL A 7 11.34 -3.12 -0.83
C VAL A 7 9.82 -3.30 -0.81
N VAL A 8 9.31 -4.20 -1.65
CA VAL A 8 7.87 -4.50 -1.77
C VAL A 8 7.62 -5.92 -1.28
N LEU A 9 6.59 -6.10 -0.45
CA LEU A 9 6.13 -7.41 0.03
C LEU A 9 4.77 -7.74 -0.59
N GLU A 10 4.75 -8.79 -1.41
CA GLU A 10 3.55 -9.29 -2.11
C GLU A 10 3.11 -10.67 -1.59
N GLY A 11 1.88 -11.05 -1.92
CA GLY A 11 1.34 -12.38 -1.63
C GLY A 11 -0.17 -12.42 -1.47
N CYS A 12 -0.71 -13.63 -1.35
CA CYS A 12 -2.15 -13.88 -1.22
C CYS A 12 -2.77 -13.21 0.02
N ASP A 13 -4.10 -13.11 0.04
CA ASP A 13 -4.84 -12.60 1.19
C ASP A 13 -4.52 -13.39 2.46
N LYS A 14 -4.36 -12.66 3.57
CA LYS A 14 -3.99 -13.20 4.89
C LYS A 14 -2.62 -13.91 4.96
N SER A 15 -1.74 -13.76 3.98
CA SER A 15 -0.36 -14.31 4.04
C SER A 15 0.59 -13.63 5.05
N GLY A 16 0.11 -12.65 5.83
CA GLY A 16 0.91 -11.98 6.86
C GLY A 16 1.66 -10.73 6.41
N LYS A 17 1.45 -10.24 5.18
CA LYS A 17 2.11 -9.04 4.60
C LYS A 17 2.19 -7.87 5.58
N SER A 18 1.04 -7.41 6.10
CA SER A 18 0.98 -6.26 7.00
C SER A 18 1.76 -6.46 8.30
N THR A 19 1.79 -7.69 8.82
CA THR A 19 2.56 -8.03 10.02
C THR A 19 4.06 -7.97 9.71
N GLN A 20 4.48 -8.61 8.62
CA GLN A 20 5.89 -8.66 8.22
C GLN A 20 6.44 -7.27 7.85
N CYS A 21 5.67 -6.44 7.14
CA CYS A 21 6.11 -5.07 6.83
C CYS A 21 6.35 -4.24 8.11
N ARG A 22 5.46 -4.31 9.11
CA ARG A 22 5.64 -3.58 10.38
C ARG A 22 6.88 -4.07 11.13
N LEU A 23 7.00 -5.40 11.31
CA LEU A 23 8.16 -5.99 11.99
C LEU A 23 9.48 -5.64 11.30
N LEU A 24 9.51 -5.63 9.97
CA LEU A 24 10.69 -5.26 9.20
C LEU A 24 11.07 -3.78 9.40
N VAL A 25 10.09 -2.88 9.35
CA VAL A 25 10.30 -1.44 9.58
C VAL A 25 10.81 -1.18 10.99
N ASP A 26 10.17 -1.79 12.01
CA ASP A 26 10.58 -1.66 13.41
C ASP A 26 12.00 -2.19 13.62
N TYR A 27 12.31 -3.37 13.08
CA TYR A 27 13.64 -3.96 13.13
C TYR A 27 14.70 -3.06 12.49
N LEU A 28 14.48 -2.58 11.27
CA LEU A 28 15.44 -1.71 10.57
C LEU A 28 15.63 -0.38 11.30
N ASN A 29 14.56 0.22 11.81
CA ASN A 29 14.66 1.44 12.63
C ASN A 29 15.42 1.19 13.94
N SER A 30 15.24 0.02 14.59
CA SER A 30 16.03 -0.35 15.79
C SER A 30 17.53 -0.51 15.51
N LEU A 31 17.91 -0.80 14.26
CA LEU A 31 19.30 -0.82 13.79
C LEU A 31 19.80 0.57 13.33
N GLY A 32 19.03 1.63 13.56
CA GLY A 32 19.35 2.99 13.14
C GLY A 32 19.23 3.24 11.63
N LYS A 33 18.54 2.36 10.89
CA LYS A 33 18.27 2.55 9.46
C LYS A 33 16.92 3.25 9.30
N LYS A 34 16.93 4.54 8.92
CA LYS A 34 15.70 5.30 8.65
C LYS A 34 14.85 4.54 7.63
N THR A 35 13.70 4.03 8.08
CA THR A 35 12.82 3.19 7.28
C THR A 35 11.37 3.64 7.49
N GLU A 36 10.64 3.79 6.40
CA GLU A 36 9.25 4.24 6.40
C GLU A 36 8.35 3.13 5.82
N LEU A 37 7.14 2.99 6.37
CA LEU A 37 6.16 2.01 5.91
C LEU A 37 5.21 2.65 4.91
N TRP A 38 5.12 2.07 3.72
CA TRP A 38 4.15 2.42 2.70
C TRP A 38 3.19 1.25 2.46
N ARG A 39 1.92 1.54 2.17
CA ARG A 39 0.89 0.53 1.93
C ARG A 39 -0.04 0.95 0.80
N PHE A 40 -0.42 -0.02 -0.03
CA PHE A 40 -1.39 0.20 -1.10
C PHE A 40 -2.57 -0.78 -0.98
N PRO A 41 -3.80 -0.34 -1.34
CA PRO A 41 -4.16 1.05 -1.66
C PRO A 41 -4.05 1.96 -0.42
N GLU A 42 -3.66 3.23 -0.62
CA GLU A 42 -3.73 4.26 0.41
C GLU A 42 -5.16 4.76 0.48
N ARG A 43 -5.84 4.47 1.59
CA ARG A 43 -7.29 4.64 1.68
C ARG A 43 -7.69 6.04 2.14
N SER A 44 -6.76 6.86 2.62
CA SER A 44 -7.06 8.22 3.10
C SER A 44 -7.34 9.23 1.98
N THR A 45 -6.88 8.97 0.75
CA THR A 45 -7.10 9.87 -0.40
C THR A 45 -8.50 9.72 -1.00
N ALA A 46 -8.90 10.68 -1.84
CA ALA A 46 -10.17 10.62 -2.55
C ALA A 46 -10.28 9.35 -3.42
N ILE A 47 -9.23 9.01 -4.18
CA ILE A 47 -9.18 7.77 -4.98
C ILE A 47 -9.20 6.54 -4.05
N GLY A 48 -8.45 6.60 -2.95
CA GLY A 48 -8.40 5.56 -1.92
C GLY A 48 -9.76 5.21 -1.32
N GLN A 49 -10.59 6.23 -1.04
CA GLN A 49 -11.94 6.03 -0.52
C GLN A 49 -12.86 5.35 -1.54
N ILE A 50 -12.76 5.69 -2.82
CA ILE A 50 -13.52 5.04 -3.90
C ILE A 50 -13.13 3.55 -4.00
N ILE A 51 -11.83 3.26 -4.03
CA ILE A 51 -11.31 1.88 -4.03
C ILE A 51 -11.80 1.11 -2.81
N ASN A 52 -11.77 1.73 -1.62
CA ASN A 52 -12.25 1.10 -0.40
C ASN A 52 -13.74 0.77 -0.47
N GLY A 53 -14.56 1.65 -1.06
CA GLY A 53 -15.97 1.39 -1.34
C GLY A 53 -16.19 0.16 -2.24
N TYR A 54 -15.39 0.02 -3.29
CA TYR A 54 -15.43 -1.15 -4.17
C TYR A 54 -15.05 -2.45 -3.45
N ILE A 55 -13.91 -2.47 -2.74
CA ILE A 55 -13.43 -3.67 -2.00
C ILE A 55 -14.46 -4.11 -0.94
N THR A 56 -15.09 -3.14 -0.27
CA THR A 56 -16.09 -3.40 0.77
C THR A 56 -17.50 -3.64 0.22
N LYS A 57 -17.65 -3.74 -1.11
CA LYS A 57 -18.93 -3.97 -1.82
C LYS A 57 -20.01 -2.92 -1.49
N LYS A 58 -19.59 -1.69 -1.14
CA LYS A 58 -20.49 -0.56 -0.91
C LYS A 58 -20.87 0.15 -2.21
N ASN A 59 -19.95 0.16 -3.17
CA ASN A 59 -20.13 0.77 -4.48
C ASN A 59 -19.82 -0.27 -5.55
N GLU A 60 -20.64 -0.33 -6.60
CA GLU A 60 -20.32 -1.09 -7.81
C GLU A 60 -19.55 -0.18 -8.78
N LEU A 61 -18.43 -0.69 -9.29
CA LEU A 61 -17.64 -0.06 -10.33
C LEU A 61 -17.23 -1.12 -11.34
N HIS A 62 -17.10 -0.73 -12.60
CA HIS A 62 -16.60 -1.61 -13.64
C HIS A 62 -15.14 -2.01 -13.35
N ASP A 63 -14.79 -3.28 -13.47
CA ASP A 63 -13.48 -3.84 -13.09
C ASP A 63 -12.29 -3.12 -13.76
N LYS A 64 -12.43 -2.78 -15.04
CA LYS A 64 -11.43 -2.00 -15.78
C LYS A 64 -11.24 -0.58 -15.20
N ALA A 65 -12.31 0.06 -14.74
CA ALA A 65 -12.23 1.40 -14.16
C ALA A 65 -11.54 1.38 -12.79
N VAL A 66 -11.93 0.44 -11.91
CA VAL A 66 -11.28 0.31 -10.60
C VAL A 66 -9.82 -0.12 -10.72
N HIS A 67 -9.47 -0.94 -11.73
CA HIS A 67 -8.07 -1.28 -12.01
C HIS A 67 -7.21 -0.04 -12.30
N LEU A 68 -7.72 0.90 -13.11
CA LEU A 68 -7.03 2.17 -13.37
C LEU A 68 -6.94 3.04 -12.11
N MET A 69 -7.98 3.05 -11.26
CA MET A 69 -7.94 3.77 -9.99
C MET A 69 -6.86 3.23 -9.04
N PHE A 70 -6.67 1.91 -8.97
CA PHE A 70 -5.55 1.33 -8.20
C PHE A 70 -4.19 1.80 -8.73
N SER A 71 -4.04 2.00 -10.03
CA SER A 71 -2.84 2.59 -10.62
C SER A 71 -2.69 4.06 -10.22
N ALA A 72 -3.75 4.86 -10.38
CA ALA A 72 -3.77 6.27 -10.04
C ALA A 72 -3.46 6.52 -8.56
N ASN A 73 -3.98 5.70 -7.65
CA ASN A 73 -3.71 5.79 -6.21
C ASN A 73 -2.23 5.59 -5.84
N ARG A 74 -1.46 4.85 -6.67
CA ARG A 74 0.00 4.79 -6.52
C ARG A 74 0.69 6.04 -7.02
N TRP A 75 0.24 6.54 -8.18
CA TRP A 75 0.81 7.73 -8.82
C TRP A 75 0.57 9.02 -8.04
N GLU A 76 -0.52 9.14 -7.28
CA GLU A 76 -0.86 10.36 -6.53
C GLU A 76 -0.05 10.56 -5.24
N LEU A 77 0.70 9.55 -4.78
CA LEU A 77 1.51 9.60 -3.54
C LEU A 77 3.00 9.83 -3.80
N VAL A 78 3.36 10.17 -5.05
CA VAL A 78 4.74 10.41 -5.50
C VAL A 78 5.14 11.87 -5.27
#